data_AF-A0AAX2DTP5-F1
#
_entry.id   AF-A0AAX2DTP5-F1
#
_cell.length_a   1.000
_cell.length_b   1.000
_cell.length_c   1.000
_cell.angle_alpha   90.00
_cell.angle_beta   90.00
_cell.angle_gamma   90.00
#
_symmetry.space_group_name_H-M   'P 1'
#
loop_
_entity.id
_entity.type
_entity.pdbx_description
1 polymer ?
#
loop_
_entity_poly.entity_id
_entity_poly.type
_entity_poly.pdbx_seq_one_letter_code
_entity_poly.pdbx_strand_id
1 'polypeptide(L)' 'MALVWGLEEFAKETGLEKSFARDCILNNPRFVDQLDITKGGFVVYADGKGKQWYIEPERMQEFVKENWIEIFRMKVKR' A
#
# COMPACT_ATOMS: atom_id res chain seq x y z
N MET A 1 -9.81 -17.00 -2.69
CA MET A 1 -8.65 -16.10 -2.57
C MET A 1 -8.98 -14.84 -3.36
N ALA A 2 -9.06 -13.67 -2.72
CA ALA A 2 -9.15 -12.42 -3.46
C ALA A 2 -7.83 -12.26 -4.22
N LEU A 3 -7.89 -12.22 -5.55
CA LEU A 3 -6.72 -12.08 -6.43
C LEU A 3 -6.02 -10.72 -6.25
N VAL A 4 -6.75 -9.74 -5.71
CA VAL A 4 -6.31 -8.35 -5.57
C VAL A 4 -6.98 -7.75 -4.34
N TRP A 5 -6.23 -6.99 -3.56
CA TRP A 5 -6.74 -6.18 -2.46
C TRP A 5 -7.10 -4.77 -2.92
N GLY A 6 -8.20 -4.24 -2.38
CA GLY A 6 -8.43 -2.81 -2.33
C GLY A 6 -7.74 -2.14 -1.14
N LEU A 7 -7.84 -0.81 -1.04
CA LEU A 7 -7.32 -0.05 0.11
C LEU A 7 -7.90 -0.53 1.45
N GLU A 8 -9.18 -0.93 1.48
CA GLU A 8 -9.84 -1.38 2.71
C GLU A 8 -9.34 -2.75 3.16
N GLU A 9 -9.19 -3.69 2.23
CA GLU A 9 -8.61 -4.99 2.52
C GLU A 9 -7.15 -4.86 2.94
N PHE A 10 -6.37 -4.05 2.23
CA PHE A 10 -4.98 -3.79 2.60
C PHE A 10 -4.86 -3.25 4.04
N ALA A 11 -5.68 -2.26 4.40
CA ALA A 11 -5.70 -1.70 5.75
C ALA A 11 -6.10 -2.76 6.80
N LYS A 12 -7.12 -3.56 6.51
CA LYS A 12 -7.60 -4.63 7.39
C LYS A 12 -6.54 -5.72 7.61
N GLU A 13 -5.92 -6.18 6.53
CA GLU A 13 -4.93 -7.28 6.55
C GLU A 13 -3.61 -6.86 7.20
N THR A 14 -3.21 -5.59 7.04
CA THR A 14 -2.02 -5.05 7.72
C THR A 14 -2.29 -4.55 9.13
N GLY A 15 -3.56 -4.49 9.56
CA GLY A 15 -3.95 -3.91 10.85
C GLY A 15 -3.65 -2.41 10.95
N LEU A 16 -3.57 -1.72 9.81
CA LEU A 16 -3.29 -0.29 9.73
C LEU A 16 -4.57 0.50 9.53
N GLU A 17 -4.56 1.76 9.97
CA GLU A 17 -5.66 2.67 9.66
C GLU A 17 -5.69 2.94 8.15
N LYS A 18 -6.89 2.95 7.55
CA LYS A 18 -7.09 3.19 6.12
C LYS A 18 -6.38 4.45 5.62
N SER A 19 -6.48 5.56 6.37
CA SER A 19 -5.83 6.83 6.04
C SER A 19 -4.30 6.72 6.13
N PHE A 20 -3.78 5.99 7.12
CA PHE A 20 -2.34 5.77 7.28
C PHE A 20 -1.78 4.88 6.16
N ALA A 21 -2.43 3.76 5.88
CA ALA A 21 -2.11 2.88 4.76
C ALA A 21 -2.09 3.63 3.42
N ARG A 22 -3.05 4.55 3.23
CA ARG A 22 -3.12 5.40 2.05
C ARG A 22 -1.98 6.41 1.98
N ASP A 23 -1.82 7.25 2.98
CA ASP A 23 -0.89 8.40 2.92
C ASP A 23 0.57 8.00 3.16
N CYS A 24 0.82 7.08 4.08
CA CYS A 24 2.17 6.76 4.54
C CYS A 24 2.81 5.56 3.84
N ILE A 25 2.01 4.71 3.19
CA ILE A 25 2.53 3.59 2.39
C ILE A 25 2.31 3.85 0.92
N LEU A 26 1.04 3.93 0.50
CA LEU A 26 0.69 3.93 -0.92
C LEU A 26 1.02 5.26 -1.61
N ASN A 27 0.72 6.40 -0.98
CA ASN A 27 1.05 7.73 -1.52
C ASN A 27 2.40 8.27 -1.03
N ASN A 28 3.22 7.45 -0.40
CA ASN A 28 4.51 7.90 0.08
C ASN A 28 5.47 8.06 -1.09
N PRO A 29 6.07 9.24 -1.31
CA PRO A 29 6.99 9.46 -2.43
C PRO A 29 8.22 8.53 -2.41
N ARG A 30 8.57 7.93 -1.26
CA ARG A 30 9.64 6.93 -1.17
C ARG A 30 9.24 5.56 -1.71
N PHE A 31 7.98 5.19 -1.55
CA PHE A 31 7.48 3.84 -1.84
C PHE A 31 6.70 3.79 -3.14
N VAL A 32 6.08 4.91 -3.56
CA VAL A 32 5.25 4.97 -4.76
C VAL A 32 5.97 4.43 -5.99
N ASP A 33 7.26 4.74 -6.14
CA ASP A 33 8.07 4.25 -7.26
C ASP A 33 8.27 2.73 -7.25
N GLN A 34 8.41 2.13 -6.06
CA GLN A 34 8.59 0.68 -5.90
C GLN A 34 7.26 -0.08 -5.98
N LEU A 35 6.16 0.57 -5.59
CA LEU A 35 4.83 -0.01 -5.54
C LEU A 35 4.14 0.08 -6.90
N ASP A 36 4.34 1.15 -7.68
CA ASP A 36 3.64 1.39 -8.94
C ASP A 36 3.96 0.32 -10.01
N ILE A 37 2.91 -0.34 -10.50
CA ILE A 37 3.01 -1.36 -11.55
C ILE A 37 3.69 -0.84 -12.83
N THR A 38 3.53 0.44 -13.15
CA THR A 38 4.14 1.05 -14.34
C THR A 38 5.66 1.17 -14.23
N LYS A 39 6.19 1.05 -13.01
CA LYS A 39 7.62 1.12 -12.68
C LYS A 39 8.21 -0.25 -12.28
N GLY A 40 7.43 -1.33 -12.44
CA GLY A 40 7.84 -2.69 -12.07
C GLY A 40 7.36 -3.17 -10.70
N GLY A 41 6.53 -2.37 -10.03
CA GLY A 41 5.86 -2.72 -8.78
C GLY A 41 4.69 -3.70 -8.96
N PHE A 42 3.68 -3.57 -8.09
CA PHE A 42 2.54 -4.49 -7.98
C PHE A 42 1.25 -3.81 -7.50
N VAL A 43 1.23 -2.48 -7.52
CA VAL A 43 0.08 -1.65 -7.14
C VAL A 43 -0.40 -0.88 -8.37
N VAL A 44 -1.69 -1.01 -8.65
CA VAL A 44 -2.40 -0.17 -9.62
C VAL A 44 -3.05 0.97 -8.85
N TYR A 45 -2.56 2.18 -9.05
CA TYR A 45 -3.12 3.39 -8.45
C TYR A 45 -4.43 3.80 -9.14
N ALA A 46 -5.40 4.25 -8.34
CA ALA A 46 -6.65 4.79 -8.87
C ALA A 46 -6.41 6.19 -9.44
N ASP A 47 -6.30 6.25 -10.76
CA ASP A 47 -6.22 7.50 -11.49
C ASP A 47 -7.63 7.98 -11.91
N GLY A 48 -8.28 8.78 -11.08
CA GLY A 48 -9.57 9.43 -11.39
C GLY A 48 -10.81 8.92 -10.64
N LYS A 49 -11.96 9.56 -10.92
CA LYS A 49 -13.25 9.25 -10.25
C LYS A 49 -13.74 7.84 -10.62
N GLY A 50 -13.95 7.00 -9.60
CA GLY A 50 -14.54 5.66 -9.74
C GLY A 50 -13.52 4.52 -9.93
N LYS A 51 -12.21 4.82 -9.96
CA LYS A 51 -11.18 3.78 -10.01
C LYS A 51 -10.83 3.30 -8.60
N GLN A 52 -10.59 2.00 -8.46
CA GLN A 52 -10.16 1.37 -7.22
C GLN A 52 -8.65 1.10 -7.26
N TRP A 53 -8.02 1.05 -6.08
CA TRP A 53 -6.66 0.55 -5.96
C TRP A 53 -6.69 -0.96 -6.09
N TYR A 54 -5.74 -1.51 -6.86
CA TYR A 54 -5.53 -2.94 -6.96
C TYR A 54 -4.13 -3.25 -6.47
N ILE A 55 -4.06 -4.03 -5.40
CA ILE A 55 -2.82 -4.35 -4.70
C ILE A 55 -2.66 -5.86 -4.72
N GLU A 56 -1.52 -6.34 -5.20
CA GLU A 56 -1.20 -7.75 -5.09
C GLU A 56 -0.92 -8.13 -3.61
N PRO A 57 -1.69 -9.06 -3.01
CA PRO A 57 -1.58 -9.37 -1.58
C PRO A 57 -0.19 -9.85 -1.15
N GLU A 58 0.37 -10.82 -1.87
CA GLU A 58 1.60 -11.51 -1.46
C GLU A 58 2.80 -10.56 -1.48
N ARG A 59 3.01 -9.85 -2.60
CA ARG A 59 4.07 -8.84 -2.72
C ARG A 59 3.88 -7.67 -1.76
N MET A 60 2.64 -7.27 -1.48
CA MET A 60 2.38 -6.21 -0.50
C MET A 60 2.73 -6.65 0.94
N GLN A 61 2.39 -7.88 1.31
CA GLN A 61 2.76 -8.41 2.63
C GLN A 61 4.28 -8.50 2.79
N GLU A 62 4.99 -8.94 1.75
CA GLU A 62 6.46 -8.97 1.74
C GLU A 62 7.03 -7.56 1.88
N PHE A 63 6.56 -6.62 1.06
CA PHE A 63 7.00 -5.22 1.11
C PHE A 63 6.79 -4.58 2.49
N VAL A 64 5.64 -4.81 3.12
CA VAL A 64 5.33 -4.28 4.46
C VAL A 64 6.24 -4.90 5.52
N LYS A 65 6.60 -6.20 5.40
CA LYS A 65 7.55 -6.85 6.31
C LYS A 65 8.96 -6.28 6.16
N GLU A 66 9.43 -6.11 4.92
CA GLU A 66 10.76 -5.56 4.64
C GLU A 66 10.89 -4.11 5.11
N ASN A 67 9.86 -3.30 4.90
CA ASN A 67 9.85 -1.87 5.25
C ASN A 67 9.20 -1.58 6.61
N TRP A 68 8.94 -2.62 7.42
CA TRP A 68 8.15 -2.52 8.66
C TRP A 68 8.67 -1.42 9.59
N ILE A 69 9.99 -1.34 9.77
CA ILE A 69 10.64 -0.36 10.64
C ILE A 69 10.39 1.07 10.15
N GLU A 70 10.48 1.33 8.85
CA GLU A 70 10.26 2.65 8.28
C GLU A 70 8.78 3.05 8.35
N ILE A 71 7.88 2.13 7.97
CA ILE A 71 6.43 2.32 8.07
C ILE A 71 6.04 2.65 9.52
N PHE A 72 6.53 1.87 10.48
CA PHE A 72 6.18 2.09 11.89
C PHE A 72 6.77 3.37 12.46
N ARG A 73 7.98 3.78 12.04
CA ARG A 73 8.55 5.09 12.39
C ARG A 73 7.69 6.25 11.89
N MET A 74 7.06 6.11 10.73
CA MET A 74 6.13 7.12 10.20
C MET A 74 4.82 7.18 11.01
N LYS A 75 4.35 6.04 11.53
CA LYS A 75 3.18 5.98 12.41
C LYS A 75 3.40 6.73 13.73
N VAL A 76 4.59 6.62 14.32
CA VAL A 76 4.93 7.26 15.61
C VAL A 76 5.08 8.78 15.50
N LYS A 77 5.41 9.31 14.31
CA LYS A 77 5.58 10.75 14.09
C LYS A 77 4.27 11.52 13.87
N ARG A 78 3.13 10.82 13.79
CA ARG A 78 1.82 11.41 13.47
C ARG A 78 0.97 11.60 14.71
#